data_AF-A0A8T2N1J2-F1
#
_entry.id   AF-A0A8T2N1J2-F1
#
_cell.length_a   1.000
_cell.length_b   1.000
_cell.length_c   1.000
_cell.angle_alpha   90.00
_cell.angle_beta   90.00
_cell.angle_gamma   90.00
#
_symmetry.space_group_name_H-M   'P 1'
#
loop_
_entity.id
_entity.type
_entity.pdbx_description
1 polymer ?
#
loop_
_entity_poly.entity_id
_entity_poly.type
_entity_poly.pdbx_seq_one_letter_code
_entity_poly.pdbx_strand_id
1 'polypeptide(L)'
;MSVLRSAQTMQNAIAAMQRLYGLNVTGRLDKTTIDWMKKPRCGVPDQQGGGSKLNVRKRRYALTGQKWQHKHITYSIKNVTPKVGVSETHDAIRRAFDVWQNVTPLRFEAVPYSALENGRRDVDITIIFASGFHGDSSPF
;
A
#
# COMPACT_ATOMS: atom_id res chain seq x y z
N MET A 1 3.48 20.99 -14.74
CA MET A 1 3.70 22.18 -13.88
C MET A 1 4.41 21.73 -12.61
N SER A 2 5.74 21.87 -12.55
CA SER A 2 6.52 21.55 -11.36
C SER A 2 6.26 22.64 -10.31
N VAL A 3 5.63 22.27 -9.20
CA VAL A 3 5.46 23.20 -8.08
C VAL A 3 6.82 23.28 -7.37
N LEU A 4 7.54 24.39 -7.54
CA LEU A 4 8.77 24.66 -6.79
C LEU A 4 8.44 24.64 -5.30
N ARG A 5 8.81 23.56 -4.60
CA ARG A 5 8.67 23.49 -3.15
C ARG A 5 9.74 24.37 -2.51
N SER A 6 9.35 25.16 -1.52
CA SER A 6 10.31 25.98 -0.77
C SER A 6 11.37 25.08 -0.10
N ALA A 7 12.57 25.62 0.11
CA ALA A 7 13.63 24.92 0.84
C ALA A 7 13.16 24.47 2.23
N GLN A 8 12.37 25.32 2.92
CA GLN A 8 11.78 24.99 4.21
C GLN A 8 10.82 23.81 4.14
N THR A 9 9.98 23.75 3.09
CA THR A 9 9.05 22.62 2.87
C THR A 9 9.82 21.32 2.68
N MET A 10 10.92 21.33 1.94
CA MET A 10 11.77 20.16 1.72
C MET A 10 12.47 19.72 3.00
N GLN A 11 13.04 20.66 3.75
CA GLN A 11 13.70 20.38 5.03
C GLN A 11 12.72 19.73 6.04
N ASN A 12 11.50 20.26 6.13
CA ASN A 12 10.46 19.72 7.01
C ASN A 12 10.03 18.31 6.57
N ALA A 13 9.92 18.06 5.26
CA ALA A 13 9.58 16.74 4.73
C ALA A 13 10.68 15.70 5.01
N ILE A 14 11.96 16.08 4.86
CA ILE A 14 13.10 15.23 5.20
C ILE A 14 13.10 14.91 6.70
N ALA A 15 12.90 15.93 7.55
CA ALA A 15 12.82 15.73 9.00
C ALA A 15 11.65 14.83 9.41
N ALA A 16 10.51 14.90 8.70
CA ALA A 16 9.36 14.02 8.94
C ALA A 16 9.68 12.57 8.59
N MET A 17 10.33 12.32 7.44
CA MET A 17 10.80 11.00 7.05
C MET A 17 11.81 10.45 8.06
N GLN A 18 12.85 11.22 8.38
CA GLN A 18 13.88 10.81 9.36
C GLN A 18 13.25 10.38 10.69
N ARG A 19 12.31 11.17 11.21
CA ARG A 19 11.58 10.83 12.45
C ARG A 19 10.79 9.53 12.33
N LEU A 20 10.11 9.30 11.20
CA LEU A 20 9.32 8.09 10.98
C LEU A 20 10.19 6.82 10.95
N TYR A 21 11.34 6.90 10.28
CA TYR A 21 12.26 5.76 10.12
C TYR A 21 13.29 5.66 11.26
N GLY A 22 13.17 6.48 12.32
CA GLY A 22 14.05 6.43 13.49
C GLY A 22 15.48 6.90 13.23
N LEU A 23 15.68 7.76 12.22
CA LEU A 23 16.98 8.37 11.92
C LEU A 23 17.22 9.61 12.78
N ASN A 24 18.47 10.04 12.87
CA ASN A 24 18.77 11.35 13.46
C ASN A 24 18.10 12.46 12.65
N VAL A 25 17.34 13.33 13.31
CA VAL A 25 16.51 14.34 12.66
C VAL A 25 17.35 15.57 12.35
N THR A 26 17.97 15.58 11.17
CA THR A 26 18.81 16.69 10.69
C THR A 26 18.03 17.65 9.78
N GLY A 27 16.95 17.18 9.17
CA GLY A 27 16.23 17.89 8.10
C GLY A 27 17.04 18.01 6.80
N ARG A 28 18.24 17.43 6.74
CA ARG A 28 19.13 17.50 5.58
C ARG A 28 19.17 16.15 4.88
N LEU A 29 19.33 16.19 3.57
CA LEU A 29 19.50 14.99 2.76
C LEU A 29 20.95 14.46 2.91
N ASP A 30 21.27 13.94 4.09
CA ASP A 30 22.56 13.33 4.38
C ASP A 30 22.66 11.90 3.81
N LYS A 31 23.89 11.37 3.78
CA LYS A 31 24.19 10.04 3.23
C LYS A 31 23.31 8.94 3.85
N THR A 32 23.12 8.98 5.16
CA THR A 32 22.30 8.00 5.89
C THR A 32 20.85 8.07 5.41
N THR A 33 20.30 9.27 5.29
CA THR A 33 18.94 9.50 4.80
C THR A 33 18.78 8.99 3.37
N ILE A 34 19.75 9.24 2.48
CA ILE A 34 19.75 8.75 1.09
C ILE A 34 19.79 7.22 1.05
N ASP A 35 20.66 6.59 1.85
CA ASP A 35 20.80 5.13 1.89
C ASP A 35 19.50 4.46 2.37
N TRP A 36 18.79 5.09 3.31
CA TRP A 36 17.46 4.66 3.71
C TRP A 36 16.41 4.86 2.61
N MET A 37 16.43 5.99 1.90
CA MET A 37 15.52 6.26 0.78
C MET A 37 15.64 5.24 -0.35
N LYS A 38 16.85 4.73 -0.59
CA LYS A 38 17.14 3.73 -1.65
C LYS A 38 16.70 2.30 -1.33
N LYS A 39 16.34 1.98 -0.07
CA LYS A 39 15.86 0.64 0.28
C LYS A 39 14.51 0.35 -0.41
N PRO A 40 14.31 -0.87 -0.96
CA PRO A 40 13.01 -1.28 -1.50
C PRO A 40 11.90 -1.10 -0.47
N ARG A 41 10.75 -0.58 -0.90
CA ARG A 41 9.65 -0.16 -0.03
C ARG A 41 8.30 -0.35 -0.73
N CYS A 42 7.22 -0.27 0.04
CA CYS A 42 5.86 -0.19 -0.50
C CYS A 42 5.64 1.15 -1.23
N GLY A 43 4.82 1.15 -2.28
CA GLY A 43 4.44 2.38 -3.01
C GLY A 43 3.39 3.23 -2.30
N VAL A 44 2.77 2.73 -1.22
CA VAL A 44 1.76 3.48 -0.44
C VAL A 44 2.44 4.59 0.38
N PRO A 45 1.94 5.84 0.35
CA PRO A 45 2.50 6.93 1.16
C PRO A 45 2.45 6.64 2.66
N ASP A 46 3.58 6.91 3.33
CA ASP A 46 3.76 6.76 4.77
C ASP A 46 2.84 7.67 5.61
N GLN A 47 2.46 8.82 5.05
CA GLN A 47 1.54 9.79 5.67
C GLN A 47 0.31 9.95 4.79
N GLN A 48 -0.83 9.46 5.28
CA GLN A 48 -2.13 9.66 4.63
C GLN A 48 -2.79 10.94 5.18
N GLY A 49 -3.10 11.86 4.27
CA GLY A 49 -3.78 13.14 4.56
C GLY A 49 -2.83 14.33 4.64
N GLY A 50 -3.00 15.29 3.71
CA GLY A 50 -2.41 16.61 3.83
C GLY A 50 -3.18 17.42 4.87
N GLY A 51 -2.54 17.76 5.98
CA GLY A 51 -3.12 18.71 6.93
C GLY A 51 -2.77 18.43 8.39
N SER A 52 -2.22 19.45 9.02
CA SER A 52 -2.06 19.59 10.46
C SER A 52 -3.34 19.20 11.22
N LYS A 53 -3.20 18.31 12.19
CA LYS A 53 -4.03 18.36 13.42
C LYS A 53 -3.08 18.23 14.59
N LEU A 54 -2.45 19.35 14.93
CA LEU A 54 -1.88 19.55 16.26
C LEU A 54 -3.02 19.25 17.27
N ASN A 55 -2.76 18.39 18.24
CA ASN A 55 -3.61 18.11 19.41
C ASN A 55 -4.86 17.23 19.25
N VAL A 56 -4.83 16.16 18.44
CA VAL A 56 -5.79 15.05 18.62
C VAL A 56 -5.04 13.74 18.80
N ARG A 57 -5.25 13.05 19.94
CA ARG A 57 -4.77 11.69 20.20
C ARG A 57 -5.30 10.77 19.09
N LYS A 58 -4.46 10.45 18.10
CA LYS A 58 -4.80 9.46 17.07
C LYS A 58 -4.94 8.10 17.74
N ARG A 59 -6.07 7.41 17.51
CA ARG A 59 -6.25 6.02 17.96
C ARG A 59 -5.17 5.16 17.28
N ARG A 60 -4.67 4.13 17.98
CA ARG A 60 -3.59 3.22 17.50
C ARG A 60 -4.02 2.29 16.36
N TYR A 61 -5.22 2.46 15.82
CA TYR A 61 -5.77 1.65 14.74
C TYR A 61 -6.39 2.54 13.68
N ALA A 62 -6.47 2.03 12.45
CA ALA A 62 -7.00 2.76 11.32
C ALA A 62 -8.48 3.14 11.54
N LEU A 63 -8.73 4.43 11.76
CA LEU A 63 -10.04 5.06 11.53
C LEU A 63 -10.01 5.82 10.20
N THR A 64 -9.40 5.23 9.16
CA THR A 64 -9.42 5.82 7.80
C THR A 64 -10.85 5.91 7.23
N GLY A 65 -11.86 5.44 7.96
CA GLY A 65 -13.25 5.34 7.51
C GLY A 65 -13.47 4.18 6.53
N GLN A 66 -12.41 3.52 6.09
CA GLN A 66 -12.45 2.46 5.10
C GLN A 66 -12.42 1.10 5.81
N LYS A 67 -13.61 0.69 6.24
CA LYS A 67 -13.87 -0.64 6.80
C LYS A 67 -14.85 -1.35 5.86
N TRP A 68 -14.56 -2.60 5.53
CA TRP A 68 -15.50 -3.46 4.83
C TRP A 68 -16.82 -3.58 5.62
N GLN A 69 -17.94 -3.43 4.92
CA GLN A 69 -19.28 -3.53 5.52
C GLN A 69 -19.69 -4.99 5.75
N HIS A 70 -19.05 -5.90 5.04
CA HIS A 70 -19.20 -7.35 5.15
C HIS A 70 -17.88 -8.00 5.57
N LYS A 71 -17.99 -9.23 6.06
CA LYS A 71 -16.83 -10.02 6.53
C LYS A 71 -16.32 -11.01 5.48
N HIS A 72 -17.14 -11.35 4.49
CA HIS A 72 -16.80 -12.29 3.45
C HIS A 72 -16.27 -11.56 2.21
N ILE A 73 -14.95 -11.42 2.15
CA ILE A 73 -14.25 -10.65 1.13
C ILE A 73 -13.84 -11.58 0.00
N THR A 74 -14.18 -11.21 -1.22
CA THR A 74 -13.81 -11.94 -2.43
C THR A 74 -12.60 -11.30 -3.09
N TYR A 75 -11.70 -12.11 -3.65
CA TYR A 75 -10.58 -11.61 -4.42
C TYR A 75 -10.36 -12.38 -5.70
N SER A 76 -9.78 -11.73 -6.69
CA SER A 76 -9.40 -12.34 -7.95
C SER A 76 -8.02 -11.91 -8.39
N ILE A 77 -7.29 -12.85 -9.01
CA ILE A 77 -5.94 -12.63 -9.55
C ILE A 77 -6.06 -12.54 -11.07
N LYS A 78 -5.82 -11.34 -11.63
CA LYS A 78 -5.95 -11.09 -13.07
C LYS A 78 -4.85 -11.75 -13.89
N ASN A 79 -3.63 -11.68 -13.38
CA ASN A 79 -2.45 -12.27 -13.98
C ASN A 79 -1.47 -12.68 -12.88
N VAL A 80 -0.47 -13.48 -13.25
CA VAL A 80 0.60 -13.92 -12.34
C VAL A 80 1.95 -13.43 -12.86
N THR A 81 2.96 -13.40 -11.99
CA THR A 81 4.33 -13.11 -12.42
C THR A 81 5.01 -14.39 -12.94
N PRO A 82 5.68 -14.34 -14.12
CA PRO A 82 6.41 -15.50 -14.63
C PRO A 82 7.64 -15.84 -13.78
N LYS A 83 8.09 -14.92 -12.91
CA LYS A 83 9.26 -15.11 -12.04
C LYS A 83 9.02 -16.16 -10.95
N VAL A 84 7.76 -16.35 -10.55
CA VAL A 84 7.39 -17.20 -9.41
C VAL A 84 6.52 -18.38 -9.85
N GLY A 85 5.72 -18.22 -10.91
CA GLY A 85 4.83 -19.27 -11.40
C GLY A 85 3.42 -19.16 -10.85
N VAL A 86 2.47 -19.87 -11.49
CA VAL A 86 1.04 -19.79 -11.16
C VAL A 86 0.77 -20.33 -9.76
N SER A 87 1.20 -21.56 -9.48
CA SER A 87 0.90 -22.25 -8.22
C SER A 87 1.45 -21.46 -7.03
N GLU A 88 2.71 -21.07 -7.10
CA GLU A 88 3.43 -20.36 -6.06
C GLU A 88 2.85 -18.95 -5.83
N THR A 89 2.41 -18.27 -6.90
CA THR A 89 1.73 -16.96 -6.78
C THR A 89 0.41 -17.11 -6.04
N HIS A 90 -0.43 -18.07 -6.44
CA HIS A 90 -1.72 -18.32 -5.78
C HIS A 90 -1.54 -18.72 -4.31
N ASP A 91 -0.58 -19.60 -4.03
CA ASP A 91 -0.26 -20.02 -2.67
C ASP A 91 0.27 -18.88 -1.80
N ALA A 92 1.14 -18.03 -2.35
CA ALA A 92 1.66 -16.86 -1.62
C ALA A 92 0.54 -15.88 -1.27
N ILE A 93 -0.36 -15.61 -2.21
CA ILE A 93 -1.50 -14.70 -2.00
C ILE A 93 -2.48 -15.28 -0.97
N ARG A 94 -2.80 -16.57 -1.06
CA ARG A 94 -3.65 -17.26 -0.07
C ARG A 94 -3.05 -17.15 1.34
N ARG A 95 -1.77 -17.48 1.49
CA ARG A 95 -1.07 -17.35 2.79
C ARG A 95 -1.04 -15.91 3.29
N ALA A 96 -0.95 -14.91 2.41
CA ALA A 96 -0.99 -13.50 2.80
C ALA A 96 -2.38 -13.11 3.36
N PHE A 97 -3.47 -13.63 2.80
CA PHE A 97 -4.80 -13.46 3.36
C PHE A 97 -5.00 -14.21 4.68
N ASP A 98 -4.43 -15.42 4.81
CA ASP A 98 -4.48 -16.22 6.04
C ASP A 98 -3.94 -15.46 7.26
N VAL A 99 -2.90 -14.62 7.08
CA VAL A 99 -2.35 -13.75 8.15
C VAL A 99 -3.44 -12.88 8.79
N TRP A 100 -4.36 -12.35 7.99
CA TRP A 100 -5.46 -11.50 8.48
C TRP A 100 -6.68 -12.31 8.90
N GLN A 101 -7.01 -13.36 8.14
CA GLN A 101 -8.13 -14.26 8.42
C GLN A 101 -8.00 -14.95 9.78
N ASN A 102 -6.78 -15.35 10.16
CA ASN A 102 -6.55 -16.10 11.40
C ASN A 102 -6.77 -15.29 12.69
N VAL A 103 -6.76 -13.96 12.59
CA VAL A 103 -6.87 -13.06 13.76
C VAL A 103 -8.05 -12.10 13.66
N THR A 104 -8.90 -12.25 12.64
CA THR A 104 -10.09 -11.41 12.45
C THR A 104 -11.29 -12.28 12.05
N PRO A 105 -12.52 -11.75 12.16
CA PRO A 105 -13.69 -12.45 11.61
C PRO A 105 -13.80 -12.40 10.07
N LEU A 106 -12.81 -11.84 9.37
CA LEU A 106 -12.84 -11.75 7.90
C LEU A 106 -12.62 -13.15 7.31
N ARG A 107 -13.23 -13.41 6.16
CA ARG A 107 -13.00 -14.60 5.34
C ARG A 107 -12.65 -14.16 3.93
N PHE A 108 -11.65 -14.79 3.33
CA PHE A 108 -11.22 -14.48 1.96
C PHE A 108 -11.53 -15.65 1.02
N GLU A 109 -12.29 -15.38 -0.05
CA GLU A 109 -12.62 -16.35 -1.09
C GLU A 109 -11.97 -15.97 -2.41
N ALA A 110 -11.21 -16.91 -2.99
CA ALA A 110 -10.66 -16.75 -4.33
C ALA A 110 -11.74 -17.01 -5.38
N VAL A 111 -11.97 -16.05 -6.27
CA VAL A 111 -12.86 -16.17 -7.42
C VAL A 111 -12.01 -16.20 -8.70
N PRO A 112 -12.22 -17.14 -9.64
CA PRO A 112 -11.52 -17.14 -10.91
C PRO A 112 -11.78 -15.86 -11.71
N TYR A 113 -10.74 -15.24 -12.27
CA TYR A 113 -10.88 -13.97 -13.00
C TYR A 113 -11.80 -14.08 -14.22
N SER A 114 -11.87 -15.26 -14.86
CA SER A 114 -12.80 -15.53 -15.96
C SER A 114 -14.29 -15.37 -15.58
N ALA A 115 -14.63 -15.46 -14.30
CA ALA A 115 -15.99 -15.19 -13.83
C ALA A 115 -16.34 -13.69 -13.85
N LEU A 116 -15.33 -12.82 -13.78
CA LEU A 116 -15.46 -11.36 -13.84
C LEU A 116 -15.60 -10.86 -15.28
N GLU A 117 -14.85 -11.43 -16.22
CA GLU A 117 -14.84 -11.01 -17.63
C GLU A 117 -16.21 -11.12 -18.31
N ASN A 118 -17.05 -12.04 -17.83
CA ASN A 118 -18.40 -12.23 -18.32
C ASN A 118 -19.44 -11.26 -17.72
N GLY A 119 -19.00 -10.30 -16.89
CA GLY A 119 -19.86 -9.31 -16.22
C GLY A 119 -20.83 -9.90 -15.18
N ARG A 120 -20.64 -11.18 -14.81
CA ARG A 120 -21.59 -11.92 -13.94
C ARG A 120 -21.35 -11.68 -12.45
N ARG A 121 -20.18 -11.18 -12.07
CA ARG A 121 -19.77 -10.99 -10.68
C ARG A 121 -18.77 -9.86 -10.60
N ASP A 122 -18.83 -9.07 -9.54
CA ASP A 122 -17.78 -8.13 -9.12
C ASP A 122 -17.05 -8.73 -7.90
N VAL A 123 -15.80 -8.34 -7.64
CA VAL A 123 -15.02 -8.81 -6.49
C VAL A 123 -14.48 -7.65 -5.66
N ASP A 124 -14.31 -7.87 -4.36
CA ASP A 124 -13.87 -6.82 -3.45
C ASP A 124 -12.41 -6.40 -3.67
N ILE A 125 -11.55 -7.35 -4.08
CA ILE A 125 -10.12 -7.12 -4.30
C ILE A 125 -9.68 -7.71 -5.64
N THR A 126 -9.16 -6.87 -6.54
CA THR A 126 -8.51 -7.34 -7.77
C THR A 126 -7.00 -7.20 -7.64
N ILE A 127 -6.27 -8.29 -7.89
CA ILE A 127 -4.81 -8.36 -7.80
C ILE A 127 -4.23 -8.41 -9.22
N ILE A 128 -3.30 -7.49 -9.51
CA ILE A 128 -2.66 -7.34 -10.82
C ILE A 128 -1.15 -7.16 -10.61
N PHE A 129 -0.36 -7.82 -11.46
CA PHE A 129 1.08 -7.58 -11.60
C PHE A 129 1.31 -6.73 -12.85
N ALA A 130 1.89 -5.54 -12.67
CA ALA A 130 2.13 -4.60 -13.76
C ALA A 130 3.43 -3.80 -13.54
N SER A 131 3.84 -3.07 -14.58
CA SER A 131 5.03 -2.19 -14.59
C SER A 131 4.71 -0.89 -15.31
N GLY A 132 5.39 0.20 -14.96
CA GLY A 132 5.15 1.50 -15.56
C GLY A 132 3.79 2.07 -15.16
N PHE A 133 3.12 2.71 -16.12
CA PHE A 133 1.74 3.14 -15.97
C PHE A 133 0.79 1.94 -16.09
N HIS A 134 -0.02 1.71 -15.05
CA HIS A 134 -0.83 0.49 -14.92
C HIS A 134 -2.31 0.76 -14.61
N GLY A 135 -2.83 1.88 -15.09
CA GLY A 135 -4.26 2.20 -15.04
C GLY A 135 -4.71 2.90 -13.75
N ASP A 136 -3.80 3.14 -12.82
CA ASP A 136 -3.97 4.13 -11.76
C ASP A 136 -2.97 5.28 -11.93
N SER A 137 -3.18 6.40 -11.25
CA SER A 137 -2.27 7.56 -11.31
C SER A 137 -0.97 7.37 -10.49
N SER A 138 -0.58 6.13 -10.18
CA SER A 138 0.55 5.78 -9.29
C SER A 138 1.51 4.80 -9.96
N PRO A 139 2.35 5.25 -10.93
CA PRO A 139 3.21 4.36 -11.72
C PRO A 139 4.35 3.69 -10.93
N PHE A 140 4.88 2.57 -11.44
CA PHE A 140 6.03 1.82 -10.89
C PHE A 140 7.18 1.61 -11.88
#